data_AF-A0A1Y2EPP9-F1
#
_entry.id   AF-A0A1Y2EPP9-F1
#
_cell.length_a   1.000
_cell.length_b   1.000
_cell.length_c   1.000
_cell.angle_alpha   90.00
_cell.angle_beta   90.00
_cell.angle_gamma   90.00
#
_symmetry.space_group_name_H-M   'P 1'
#
loop_
_entity.id
_entity.type
_entity.pdbx_description
1 polymer ?
#
loop_
_entity_poly.entity_id
_entity_poly.type
_entity_poly.pdbx_seq_one_letter_code
_entity_poly.pdbx_strand_id
1 'polypeptide(L)'
;MEFLEYESQHNHLEKEYEASKSIVKRKIKETIRKSPFSLDIRPKSIFSKISQDMGLICPEFNTIRTQIIRSQNKQLPPDITTFEEIPEESEYYKTENSDNFMIFKNPNLIIFQSPFQEKLFTQYNEDIFADGIIYIAPKSSYQVLVTRIYVEKINSFYTTSISILKNKKQSTYDTLFKEIKKMQVNLVTVLLFLQLIFIVTLKKAYQI
;
A
#
# COMPACT_ATOMS: atom_id res chain seq x y z
N MET A 1 -29.86 -1.69 -35.71
CA MET A 1 -28.66 -1.66 -34.86
C MET A 1 -27.49 -1.65 -35.82
N GLU A 2 -26.93 -0.47 -36.06
CA GLU A 2 -25.87 -0.28 -37.05
C GLU A 2 -24.54 -0.41 -36.31
N PHE A 3 -23.81 -1.50 -36.56
CA PHE A 3 -22.46 -1.69 -36.04
C PHE A 3 -21.52 -0.80 -36.86
N LEU A 4 -21.01 0.27 -36.24
CA LEU A 4 -19.87 1.00 -36.77
C LEU A 4 -18.63 0.12 -36.56
N GLU A 5 -18.27 -0.65 -37.58
CA GLU A 5 -16.95 -1.27 -37.65
C GLU A 5 -15.90 -0.16 -37.68
N TYR A 6 -15.08 -0.12 -36.64
CA TYR A 6 -13.89 0.72 -36.59
C TYR A 6 -12.70 -0.18 -36.92
N GLU A 7 -12.22 -0.12 -38.16
CA GLU A 7 -10.97 -0.78 -38.53
C GLU A 7 -9.78 -0.05 -37.90
N SER A 8 -9.33 -0.56 -36.75
CA SER A 8 -8.11 -0.14 -36.06
C SER A 8 -6.92 -0.92 -36.63
N GLN A 9 -6.05 -0.27 -37.40
CA GLN A 9 -4.77 -0.85 -37.86
C GLN A 9 -3.64 -0.70 -36.81
N HIS A 10 -3.93 -0.94 -35.52
CA HIS A 10 -2.95 -0.76 -34.46
C HIS A 10 -2.81 -2.01 -33.57
N ASN A 11 -1.62 -2.63 -33.61
CA ASN A 11 -1.28 -3.91 -32.97
C ASN A 11 -1.15 -3.89 -31.43
N HIS A 12 -1.84 -3.02 -30.70
CA HIS A 12 -1.79 -3.01 -29.23
C HIS A 12 -3.21 -2.90 -28.63
N LEU A 13 -3.71 -4.04 -28.14
CA LEU A 13 -4.99 -4.25 -27.43
C LEU A 13 -5.33 -3.22 -26.35
N GLU A 14 -4.31 -2.61 -25.72
CA GLU A 14 -4.48 -1.68 -24.61
C GLU A 14 -5.15 -0.36 -25.02
N LYS A 15 -4.96 0.09 -26.27
CA LYS A 15 -5.62 1.30 -26.79
C LYS A 15 -7.09 1.08 -27.12
N GLU A 16 -7.48 -0.12 -27.53
CA GLU A 16 -8.87 -0.47 -27.84
C GLU A 16 -9.73 -0.54 -26.57
N TYR A 17 -9.16 -1.02 -25.47
CA TYR A 17 -9.83 -1.03 -24.17
C TYR A 17 -10.10 0.39 -23.66
N GLU A 18 -9.08 1.26 -23.67
CA GLU A 18 -9.24 2.65 -23.22
C GLU A 18 -10.19 3.46 -24.15
N ALA A 19 -10.14 3.22 -25.47
CA ALA A 19 -11.09 3.81 -26.41
C ALA A 19 -12.54 3.35 -26.11
N SER A 20 -12.75 2.04 -25.93
CA SER A 20 -14.06 1.47 -25.58
C SER A 20 -14.62 2.04 -24.28
N LYS A 21 -13.77 2.15 -23.26
CA LYS A 21 -14.09 2.76 -21.96
C LYS A 21 -14.50 4.22 -22.11
N SER A 22 -13.81 4.99 -22.95
CA SER A 22 -14.15 6.39 -23.25
C SER A 22 -15.52 6.53 -23.94
N ILE A 23 -15.83 5.64 -24.88
CA ILE A 23 -17.10 5.62 -25.63
C ILE A 23 -18.27 5.28 -24.69
N VAL A 24 -18.10 4.26 -23.84
CA VAL A 24 -19.10 3.86 -22.84
C VAL A 24 -19.33 4.99 -21.85
N LYS A 25 -18.26 5.63 -21.34
CA LYS A 25 -18.34 6.77 -20.43
C LYS A 25 -19.09 7.95 -21.04
N ARG A 26 -18.85 8.25 -22.32
CA ARG A 26 -19.57 9.30 -23.06
C ARG A 26 -21.06 8.98 -23.20
N LYS A 27 -21.41 7.75 -23.61
CA LYS A 27 -22.80 7.31 -23.74
C LYS A 27 -23.55 7.40 -22.41
N ILE A 28 -22.96 6.92 -21.31
CA ILE A 28 -23.56 7.02 -19.97
C ILE A 28 -23.84 8.48 -19.61
N LYS A 29 -22.86 9.38 -19.83
CA LYS A 29 -23.00 10.81 -19.53
C LYS A 29 -24.10 11.48 -20.37
N GLU A 30 -24.22 11.13 -21.65
CA GLU A 30 -25.30 11.64 -22.50
C GLU A 30 -26.67 11.10 -22.10
N THR A 31 -26.78 9.81 -21.77
CA THR A 31 -28.04 9.20 -21.30
C THR A 31 -28.51 9.83 -20.00
N ILE A 32 -27.60 10.07 -19.05
CA ILE A 32 -27.91 10.79 -17.81
C ILE A 32 -28.39 12.21 -18.09
N ARG A 33 -27.75 12.92 -19.03
CA ARG A 33 -28.10 14.30 -19.39
C ARG A 33 -29.44 14.41 -20.13
N LYS A 34 -29.82 13.38 -20.90
CA LYS A 34 -31.10 13.31 -21.64
C LYS A 34 -32.25 12.74 -20.80
N SER A 35 -31.95 12.18 -19.63
CA SER A 35 -32.95 11.66 -18.70
C SER A 35 -33.76 12.82 -18.10
N PRO A 36 -35.11 12.83 -18.21
CA PRO A 36 -35.97 13.87 -17.63
C PRO A 36 -36.00 13.84 -16.09
N PHE A 37 -35.30 12.89 -15.46
CA PHE A 37 -35.21 12.71 -14.01
C PHE A 37 -34.11 13.54 -13.33
N SER A 38 -33.59 14.57 -13.99
CA SER A 38 -32.27 15.12 -13.65
C SER A 38 -32.18 16.02 -12.41
N LEU A 39 -33.21 16.20 -11.57
CA LEU A 39 -33.07 17.04 -10.37
C LEU A 39 -33.73 16.58 -9.05
N ASP A 40 -34.55 15.51 -9.01
CA ASP A 40 -35.31 15.20 -7.77
C ASP A 40 -35.17 13.77 -7.20
N ILE A 41 -34.38 12.89 -7.81
CA ILE A 41 -34.19 11.55 -7.25
C ILE A 41 -32.96 11.52 -6.35
N ARG A 42 -33.16 11.25 -5.05
CA ARG A 42 -32.08 11.04 -4.07
C ARG A 42 -31.11 9.99 -4.64
N PRO A 43 -29.84 10.33 -4.93
CA PRO A 43 -28.87 9.42 -5.54
C PRO A 43 -28.73 8.08 -4.77
N LYS A 44 -28.98 8.13 -3.46
CA LYS A 44 -28.95 7.00 -2.55
C LYS A 44 -29.99 5.90 -2.89
N SER A 45 -31.20 6.28 -3.34
CA SER A 45 -32.26 5.31 -3.67
C SER A 45 -32.02 4.62 -5.02
N ILE A 46 -31.49 5.36 -6.00
CA ILE A 46 -31.06 4.79 -7.30
C ILE A 46 -29.90 3.84 -7.07
N PHE A 47 -28.88 4.26 -6.31
CA PHE A 47 -27.73 3.42 -6.00
C PHE A 47 -28.16 2.14 -5.27
N SER A 48 -29.06 2.23 -4.28
CA SER A 48 -29.53 1.04 -3.56
C SER A 48 -30.25 0.04 -4.46
N LYS A 49 -31.02 0.53 -5.44
CA LYS A 49 -31.78 -0.32 -6.36
C LYS A 49 -30.87 -1.01 -7.38
N ILE A 50 -29.98 -0.25 -8.03
CA ILE A 50 -28.95 -0.79 -8.93
C ILE A 50 -28.07 -1.82 -8.20
N SER A 51 -27.70 -1.51 -6.97
CA SER A 51 -26.90 -2.40 -6.14
C SER A 51 -27.63 -3.69 -5.72
N GLN A 52 -28.96 -3.68 -5.60
CA GLN A 52 -29.73 -4.90 -5.34
C GLN A 52 -29.79 -5.76 -6.60
N ASP A 53 -30.09 -5.15 -7.75
CA ASP A 53 -30.16 -5.85 -9.03
C ASP A 53 -28.82 -6.50 -9.42
N MET A 54 -27.71 -5.80 -9.20
CA MET A 54 -26.36 -6.36 -9.41
C MET A 54 -26.04 -7.53 -8.46
N GLY A 55 -26.52 -7.47 -7.21
CA GLY A 55 -26.34 -8.55 -6.25
C GLY A 55 -27.12 -9.83 -6.59
N LEU A 56 -28.18 -9.71 -7.41
CA LEU A 56 -28.93 -10.87 -7.92
C LEU A 56 -28.19 -11.54 -9.08
N ILE A 57 -27.46 -10.77 -9.90
CA ILE A 57 -26.72 -11.26 -11.06
C ILE A 57 -25.35 -11.83 -10.65
N CYS A 58 -24.69 -11.21 -9.66
CA CYS A 58 -23.36 -11.60 -9.18
C CYS A 58 -23.38 -11.73 -7.65
N PRO A 59 -23.40 -12.95 -7.10
CA PRO A 59 -23.37 -13.16 -5.65
C PRO A 59 -22.11 -12.57 -4.99
N GLU A 60 -20.96 -12.57 -5.67
CA GLU A 60 -19.73 -11.96 -5.17
C GLU A 60 -19.87 -10.44 -4.96
N PHE A 61 -20.74 -9.77 -5.74
CA PHE A 61 -21.01 -8.34 -5.59
C PHE A 61 -21.59 -8.02 -4.21
N ASN A 62 -22.50 -8.84 -3.69
CA ASN A 62 -23.05 -8.65 -2.34
C ASN A 62 -21.98 -8.82 -1.26
N THR A 63 -21.07 -9.78 -1.46
CA THR A 63 -19.93 -9.99 -0.56
C THR A 63 -18.99 -8.78 -0.56
N ILE A 64 -18.58 -8.30 -1.74
CA ILE A 64 -17.73 -7.12 -1.90
C ILE A 64 -18.40 -5.88 -1.31
N ARG A 65 -19.68 -5.66 -1.62
CA ARG A 65 -20.48 -4.56 -1.07
C ARG A 65 -20.53 -4.61 0.45
N THR A 66 -20.78 -5.79 1.02
CA THR A 66 -20.83 -5.97 2.47
C THR A 66 -19.47 -5.71 3.11
N GLN A 67 -18.39 -6.15 2.48
CA GLN A 67 -17.03 -5.83 2.93
C GLN A 67 -16.75 -4.32 2.89
N ILE A 68 -17.15 -3.63 1.83
CA ILE A 68 -17.01 -2.16 1.70
C ILE A 68 -17.82 -1.43 2.79
N ILE A 69 -19.08 -1.82 3.00
CA ILE A 69 -19.94 -1.25 4.04
C ILE A 69 -19.33 -1.50 5.43
N ARG A 70 -18.85 -2.72 5.69
CA ARG A 70 -18.15 -3.04 6.95
C ARG A 70 -16.90 -2.19 7.11
N SER A 71 -16.09 -2.00 6.06
CA SER A 71 -14.90 -1.14 6.14
C SER A 71 -15.23 0.34 6.32
N GLN A 72 -16.33 0.83 5.74
CA GLN A 72 -16.80 2.21 5.92
C GLN A 72 -17.39 2.46 7.30
N ASN A 73 -18.05 1.44 7.87
CA ASN A 73 -18.65 1.50 9.20
C ASN A 73 -17.65 1.22 10.32
N LYS A 74 -16.45 0.71 10.01
CA LYS A 74 -15.37 0.67 10.99
C LYS A 74 -15.07 2.11 11.36
N GLN A 75 -15.31 2.45 12.62
CA GLN A 75 -14.88 3.72 13.16
C GLN A 75 -13.37 3.77 13.01
N LEU A 76 -12.89 4.69 12.19
CA LEU A 76 -11.45 4.92 12.09
C LEU A 76 -10.97 5.32 13.48
N PRO A 77 -9.82 4.80 13.94
CA PRO A 77 -9.21 5.33 15.14
C PRO A 77 -9.02 6.84 14.97
N PRO A 78 -9.11 7.63 16.05
CA PRO A 78 -8.90 9.06 15.97
C PRO A 78 -7.55 9.37 15.31
N ASP A 79 -7.51 10.41 14.48
CA ASP A 79 -6.27 10.88 13.88
C ASP A 79 -5.25 11.19 14.97
N ILE A 80 -4.01 10.73 14.77
CA ILE A 80 -2.89 11.06 15.65
C ILE A 80 -2.66 12.57 15.59
N THR A 81 -2.79 13.26 16.72
CA THR A 81 -2.75 14.72 16.73
C THR A 81 -1.34 15.28 16.95
N THR A 82 -0.49 14.55 17.67
CA THR A 82 0.87 14.95 18.02
C THR A 82 1.88 13.85 17.70
N PHE A 83 3.14 14.25 17.48
CA PHE A 83 4.21 13.30 17.16
C PHE A 83 4.59 12.45 18.39
N GLU A 84 4.29 13.00 19.56
CA GLU A 84 4.58 12.47 20.87
C GLU A 84 3.62 11.35 21.28
N GLU A 85 2.40 11.30 20.72
CA GLU A 85 1.42 10.20 20.89
C GLU A 85 1.92 8.85 20.36
N ILE A 86 2.88 8.85 19.43
CA ILE A 86 3.42 7.62 18.86
C ILE A 86 4.42 7.03 19.86
N PRO A 87 4.32 5.74 20.22
CA PRO A 87 5.18 5.15 21.24
C PRO A 87 6.66 5.16 20.81
N GLU A 88 7.55 5.18 21.81
CA GLU A 88 9.02 5.14 21.64
C GLU A 88 9.49 3.80 21.09
N GLU A 89 10.74 3.73 20.61
CA GLU A 89 11.32 2.53 20.01
C GLU A 89 11.11 1.27 20.87
N SER A 90 10.57 0.22 20.26
CA SER A 90 10.48 -1.12 20.87
C SER A 90 10.80 -2.19 19.84
N GLU A 91 11.18 -3.37 20.33
CA GLU A 91 11.61 -4.47 19.47
C GLU A 91 10.48 -4.94 18.54
N TYR A 92 9.24 -5.12 19.04
CA TYR A 92 8.06 -5.41 18.21
C TYR A 92 6.73 -5.02 18.89
N TYR A 93 5.84 -4.41 18.11
CA TYR A 93 4.42 -4.22 18.39
C TYR A 93 3.58 -5.26 17.66
N LYS A 94 2.40 -5.57 18.19
CA LYS A 94 1.40 -6.41 17.53
C LYS A 94 0.20 -5.58 17.08
N THR A 95 -0.24 -5.79 15.84
CA THR A 95 -1.51 -5.26 15.35
C THR A 95 -2.68 -6.03 15.95
N GLU A 96 -3.92 -5.54 15.76
CA GLU A 96 -5.14 -6.28 16.11
C GLU A 96 -5.21 -7.66 15.43
N ASN A 97 -4.57 -7.82 14.28
CA ASN A 97 -4.49 -9.09 13.55
C ASN A 97 -3.35 -9.99 14.03
N SER A 98 -2.65 -9.63 15.12
CA SER A 98 -1.46 -10.32 15.64
C SER A 98 -0.24 -10.28 14.72
N ASP A 99 -0.21 -9.36 13.75
CA ASP A 99 0.97 -9.15 12.93
C ASP A 99 2.01 -8.33 13.69
N ASN A 100 3.27 -8.73 13.60
CA ASN A 100 4.37 -7.99 14.21
C ASN A 100 4.77 -6.79 13.34
N PHE A 101 5.08 -5.67 13.96
CA PHE A 101 5.72 -4.52 13.32
C PHE A 101 6.62 -3.79 14.31
N MET A 102 7.56 -3.01 13.79
CA MET A 102 8.57 -2.30 14.55
C MET A 102 8.42 -0.80 14.28
N ILE A 103 8.70 -0.01 15.32
CA ILE A 103 8.70 1.45 15.23
C ILE A 103 10.09 1.92 15.63
N PHE A 104 10.75 2.61 14.72
CA PHE A 104 11.90 3.44 15.05
C PHE A 104 11.43 4.88 15.24
N LYS A 105 11.79 5.51 16.36
CA LYS A 105 11.39 6.88 16.67
C LYS A 105 12.60 7.71 17.09
N ASN A 106 12.66 8.92 16.54
CA ASN A 106 13.54 10.00 16.91
C ASN A 106 12.71 11.30 16.93
N PRO A 107 13.06 12.35 17.69
CA PRO A 107 12.33 13.62 17.74
C PRO A 107 11.82 14.21 16.41
N ASN A 108 12.47 13.91 15.28
CA ASN A 108 12.07 14.43 13.96
C ASN A 108 11.61 13.37 12.95
N LEU A 109 11.67 12.08 13.30
CA LEU A 109 11.48 10.99 12.37
C LEU A 109 10.86 9.78 13.06
N ILE A 110 9.85 9.21 12.43
CA ILE A 110 9.29 7.91 12.80
C ILE A 110 9.34 7.00 11.58
N ILE A 111 9.71 5.75 11.76
CA ILE A 111 9.72 4.72 10.71
C ILE A 111 8.89 3.53 11.21
N PHE A 112 7.90 3.15 10.40
CA PHE A 112 7.10 1.95 10.59
C PHE A 112 7.54 0.89 9.59
N GLN A 113 7.76 -0.32 10.09
CA GLN A 113 8.23 -1.43 9.27
C GLN A 113 7.79 -2.76 9.87
N SER A 114 7.37 -3.72 9.03
CA SER A 114 7.12 -5.10 9.48
C SER A 114 8.37 -5.97 9.32
N PRO A 115 8.50 -7.07 10.09
CA PRO A 115 9.62 -8.02 9.94
C PRO A 115 9.69 -8.61 8.53
N PHE A 116 8.53 -8.79 7.88
CA PHE A 116 8.49 -9.25 6.49
C PHE A 116 9.11 -8.22 5.54
N GLN A 117 8.79 -6.94 5.75
CA GLN A 117 9.36 -5.85 4.95
C GLN A 117 10.87 -5.70 5.17
N GLU A 118 11.35 -5.90 6.40
CA GLU A 118 12.79 -5.98 6.71
C GLU A 118 13.48 -7.13 5.98
N LYS A 119 12.86 -8.31 5.96
CA LYS A 119 13.37 -9.46 5.21
C LYS A 119 13.42 -9.19 3.72
N LEU A 120 12.37 -8.60 3.15
CA LEU A 120 12.33 -8.21 1.74
C LEU A 120 13.43 -7.21 1.40
N PHE A 121 13.60 -6.18 2.23
CA PHE A 121 14.64 -5.18 2.06
C PHE A 121 16.02 -5.82 2.08
N THR A 122 16.29 -6.74 3.02
CA THR A 122 17.57 -7.46 3.09
C THR A 122 17.87 -8.25 1.81
N GLN A 123 16.85 -8.85 1.20
CA GLN A 123 17.01 -9.72 0.04
C GLN A 123 17.17 -8.96 -1.29
N TYR A 124 16.63 -7.74 -1.41
CA TYR A 124 16.51 -7.00 -2.67
C TYR A 124 16.89 -5.51 -2.51
N ASN A 125 17.94 -5.22 -1.72
CA ASN A 125 18.37 -3.85 -1.35
C ASN A 125 19.17 -3.09 -2.41
N GLU A 126 19.28 -3.61 -3.63
CA GLU A 126 20.11 -2.98 -4.67
C GLU A 126 19.55 -1.61 -5.05
N ASP A 127 18.25 -1.53 -5.29
CA ASP A 127 17.55 -0.29 -5.64
C ASP A 127 16.42 0.03 -4.65
N ILE A 128 16.57 1.15 -3.95
CA ILE A 128 15.57 1.68 -3.03
C ILE A 128 14.95 2.93 -3.65
N PHE A 129 13.64 2.89 -3.81
CA PHE A 129 12.83 3.99 -4.30
C PHE A 129 12.12 4.63 -3.11
N ALA A 130 12.07 5.96 -3.08
CA ALA A 130 11.36 6.69 -2.05
C ALA A 130 10.38 7.66 -2.70
N ASP A 131 9.11 7.56 -2.31
CA ASP A 131 8.03 8.43 -2.77
C ASP A 131 7.47 9.24 -1.59
N GLY A 132 7.36 10.55 -1.76
CA GLY A 132 6.90 11.49 -0.74
C GLY A 132 5.45 11.87 -0.95
N ILE A 133 4.59 11.53 0.01
CA ILE A 133 3.15 11.83 -0.03
C ILE A 133 2.81 12.85 1.07
N ILE A 134 2.54 14.09 0.66
CA ILE A 134 2.21 15.20 1.57
C ILE A 134 0.74 15.12 2.04
N TYR A 135 -0.17 14.66 1.19
CA TYR A 135 -1.62 14.65 1.47
C TYR A 135 -2.05 13.72 2.63
N ILE A 136 -1.21 12.76 3.01
CA ILE A 136 -1.50 11.74 4.02
C ILE A 136 -0.77 12.06 5.35
N ALA A 137 0.02 13.13 5.39
CA ALA A 137 0.78 13.48 6.58
C ALA A 137 -0.14 13.93 7.74
N PRO A 138 0.03 13.38 8.96
CA PRO A 138 -0.60 13.93 10.14
C PRO A 138 -0.34 15.44 10.27
N LYS A 139 -1.29 16.19 10.83
CA LYS A 139 -1.17 17.65 11.00
C LYS A 139 0.11 18.09 11.72
N SER A 140 0.62 17.25 12.63
CA SER A 140 1.85 17.46 13.39
C SER A 140 3.14 17.15 12.62
N SER A 141 3.03 16.72 11.36
CA SER A 141 4.15 16.28 10.54
C SER A 141 4.20 17.01 9.21
N TYR A 142 5.37 16.98 8.59
CA TYR A 142 5.62 17.65 7.32
C TYR A 142 5.25 16.77 6.13
N GLN A 143 5.67 15.51 6.14
CA GLN A 143 5.41 14.57 5.05
C GLN A 143 5.45 13.13 5.51
N VAL A 144 4.79 12.26 4.75
CA VAL A 144 4.98 10.81 4.82
C VAL A 144 5.85 10.38 3.64
N LEU A 145 6.88 9.59 3.91
CA LEU A 145 7.73 8.97 2.90
C LEU A 145 7.45 7.47 2.87
N VAL A 146 7.17 6.93 1.69
CA VAL A 146 7.03 5.50 1.47
C VAL A 146 8.28 5.02 0.75
N THR A 147 9.03 4.13 1.38
CA THR A 147 10.15 3.47 0.70
C THR A 147 9.68 2.16 0.10
N ARG A 148 10.22 1.86 -1.08
CA ARG A 148 9.90 0.68 -1.87
C ARG A 148 11.17 0.09 -2.45
N ILE A 149 11.12 -1.21 -2.69
CA ILE A 149 12.11 -1.93 -3.49
C ILE A 149 11.43 -2.46 -4.73
N TYR A 150 12.18 -2.64 -5.81
CA TYR A 150 11.73 -3.35 -6.98
C TYR A 150 12.21 -4.81 -6.92
N VAL A 151 11.30 -5.77 -7.09
CA VAL A 151 11.63 -7.20 -7.08
C VAL A 151 11.51 -7.72 -8.51
N GLU A 152 12.65 -7.89 -9.18
CA GLU A 152 12.70 -8.27 -10.61
C GLU A 152 11.97 -9.59 -10.90
N LYS A 153 12.13 -10.60 -10.02
CA LYS A 153 11.55 -11.94 -10.17
C LYS A 153 10.04 -11.94 -10.42
N ILE A 154 9.36 -10.92 -9.91
CA ILE A 154 7.91 -10.75 -10.00
C ILE A 154 7.52 -9.41 -10.62
N ASN A 155 8.49 -8.68 -11.19
CA ASN A 155 8.34 -7.42 -11.88
C ASN A 155 7.41 -6.43 -11.12
N SER A 156 7.66 -6.22 -9.82
CA SER A 156 6.75 -5.44 -8.99
C SER A 156 7.45 -4.70 -7.86
N PHE A 157 6.85 -3.59 -7.42
CA PHE A 157 7.32 -2.79 -6.28
C PHE A 157 6.69 -3.27 -4.98
N TYR A 158 7.51 -3.36 -3.94
CA TYR A 158 7.09 -3.71 -2.59
C TYR A 158 7.42 -2.57 -1.63
N THR A 159 6.42 -2.15 -0.84
CA THR A 159 6.62 -1.19 0.24
C THR A 159 7.42 -1.82 1.36
N THR A 160 8.53 -1.18 1.72
CA THR A 160 9.46 -1.64 2.75
C THR A 160 9.33 -0.86 4.04
N SER A 161 9.07 0.43 3.98
CA SER A 161 8.79 1.21 5.18
C SER A 161 7.90 2.40 4.87
N ILE A 162 7.22 2.87 5.91
CA ILE A 162 6.47 4.12 5.90
C ILE A 162 7.09 5.00 6.97
N SER A 163 7.52 6.20 6.60
CA SER A 163 8.21 7.11 7.50
C SER A 163 7.46 8.42 7.61
N ILE A 164 7.34 8.96 8.83
CA ILE A 164 6.72 10.26 9.10
C ILE A 164 7.83 11.23 9.49
N LEU A 165 7.98 12.30 8.72
CA LEU A 165 9.00 13.32 8.96
C LEU A 165 8.35 14.55 9.58
N LYS A 166 8.91 15.03 10.70
CA LYS A 166 8.47 16.25 11.37
C LYS A 166 8.87 17.52 10.62
N ASN A 167 9.93 17.46 9.81
CA ASN A 167 10.46 18.60 9.07
C ASN A 167 11.17 18.18 7.76
N LYS A 168 11.53 19.16 6.92
CA LYS A 168 12.23 18.96 5.63
C LYS A 168 13.76 19.16 5.70
N LYS A 169 14.38 19.05 6.88
CA LYS A 169 15.83 19.27 7.01
C LYS A 169 16.60 18.08 6.43
N GLN A 170 17.72 18.35 5.76
CA GLN A 170 18.60 17.33 5.20
C GLN A 170 19.02 16.29 6.25
N SER A 171 19.36 16.74 7.46
CA SER A 171 19.73 15.87 8.58
C SER A 171 18.66 14.81 8.92
N THR A 172 17.38 15.12 8.72
CA THR A 172 16.28 14.18 8.97
C THR A 172 16.24 13.10 7.90
N TYR A 173 16.48 13.44 6.64
CA TYR A 173 16.63 12.46 5.57
C TYR A 173 17.89 11.60 5.74
N ASP A 174 19.01 12.22 6.12
CA ASP A 174 20.26 11.48 6.36
C ASP A 174 20.08 10.46 7.50
N THR A 175 19.37 10.85 8.56
CA THR A 175 19.00 9.94 9.65
C THR A 175 18.12 8.80 9.14
N LEU A 176 17.09 9.11 8.36
CA LEU A 176 16.20 8.11 7.77
C LEU A 176 16.96 7.05 6.96
N PHE A 177 17.79 7.47 6.01
CA PHE A 177 18.54 6.53 5.18
C PHE A 177 19.60 5.77 5.99
N LYS A 178 20.17 6.39 7.02
CA LYS A 178 21.12 5.71 7.93
C LYS A 178 20.44 4.60 8.72
N GLU A 179 19.24 4.84 9.25
CA GLU A 179 18.51 3.83 10.03
C GLU A 179 18.00 2.69 9.14
N ILE A 180 17.45 3.02 7.98
CA ILE A 180 17.09 2.01 6.97
C ILE A 180 18.30 1.14 6.59
N LYS A 181 19.49 1.74 6.42
CA LYS A 181 20.73 0.99 6.17
C LYS A 181 21.21 0.17 7.37
N LYS A 182 21.06 0.64 8.61
CA LYS A 182 21.44 -0.15 9.80
C LYS A 182 20.61 -1.42 9.92
N MET A 183 19.32 -1.34 9.62
CA MET A 183 18.42 -2.50 9.58
C MET A 183 18.93 -3.57 8.60
N GLN A 184 19.62 -3.17 7.52
CA GLN A 184 20.28 -4.08 6.57
C GLN A 184 21.44 -4.87 7.22
N VAL A 185 22.25 -4.23 8.06
CA VAL A 185 23.52 -4.78 8.56
C VAL A 185 23.31 -5.76 9.72
N ASN A 186 22.37 -5.46 10.63
CA ASN A 186 22.10 -6.34 11.78
C ASN A 186 21.64 -7.74 11.36
N LEU A 187 20.84 -7.86 10.29
CA LEU A 187 20.34 -9.14 9.82
C LEU A 187 21.35 -9.96 9.01
N VAL A 188 22.17 -9.33 8.17
CA VAL A 188 23.27 -10.04 7.47
C VAL A 188 24.23 -10.67 8.48
N THR A 189 24.56 -9.92 9.54
CA THR A 189 25.43 -10.39 10.61
C THR A 189 24.80 -11.57 11.36
N VAL A 190 23.51 -11.49 11.69
CA VAL A 190 22.76 -12.60 12.33
C VAL A 190 22.65 -13.82 11.42
N LEU A 191 22.40 -13.63 10.12
CA LEU A 191 22.29 -14.73 9.16
C LEU A 191 23.62 -15.46 8.98
N LEU A 192 24.73 -14.71 8.87
CA LEU A 192 26.08 -15.27 8.83
C LEU A 192 26.42 -16.02 10.13
N PHE A 193 26.02 -15.47 11.27
CA PHE A 193 26.24 -16.11 12.58
C PHE A 193 25.44 -17.41 12.72
N LEU A 194 24.18 -17.44 12.26
CA LEU A 194 23.36 -18.65 12.22
C LEU A 194 23.91 -19.70 11.25
N GLN A 195 24.38 -19.29 10.07
CA GLN A 195 25.08 -20.21 9.14
C GLN A 195 26.35 -20.78 9.77
N LEU A 196 27.13 -19.97 10.46
CA LEU A 196 28.34 -20.41 11.16
C LEU A 196 28.01 -21.40 12.29
N ILE A 197 26.98 -21.11 13.10
CA ILE A 197 26.50 -22.04 14.13
C ILE A 197 26.05 -23.35 13.49
N PHE A 198 25.24 -23.30 12.43
CA PHE A 198 24.75 -24.49 11.75
C PHE A 198 25.89 -25.35 11.18
N ILE A 199 26.90 -24.72 10.57
CA ILE A 199 28.11 -25.40 10.07
C ILE A 199 28.91 -26.03 11.22
N VAL A 200 29.08 -25.31 12.34
CA VAL A 200 29.80 -25.82 13.52
C VAL A 200 29.05 -27.00 14.16
N THR A 201 27.73 -26.92 14.25
CA THR A 201 26.88 -28.00 14.79
C THR A 201 26.89 -29.23 13.88
N LEU A 202 26.84 -29.04 12.55
CA LEU A 202 27.01 -30.13 11.59
C LEU A 202 28.40 -30.76 11.69
N LYS A 203 29.49 -29.98 11.75
CA LYS A 203 30.85 -30.52 11.94
C LYS A 203 30.98 -31.34 13.22
N LYS A 204 30.37 -30.89 14.32
CA LYS A 204 30.34 -31.65 15.58
C LYS A 204 29.50 -32.93 15.49
N ALA A 205 28.36 -32.89 14.80
CA ALA A 205 27.46 -34.04 14.67
C ALA A 205 28.04 -35.14 13.75
N TYR A 206 28.92 -34.77 12.81
CA TYR A 206 29.48 -35.71 11.83
C TYR A 206 30.95 -36.07 12.07
N GLN A 207 31.61 -35.60 13.14
CA GLN A 207 33.04 -35.82 13.44
C GLN A 207 33.91 -36.07 12.18
N ILE A 208 34.17 -35.00 11.42
CA ILE A 208 35.33 -34.91 10.52
C ILE A 208 36.45 -34.19 11.29
#